data_AF-A0A8J6TWS8-F1
#
_entry.id   AF-A0A8J6TWS8-F1
#
_cell.length_a   1.000
_cell.length_b   1.000
_cell.length_c   1.000
_cell.angle_alpha   90.00
_cell.angle_beta   90.00
_cell.angle_gamma   90.00
#
_symmetry.space_group_name_H-M   'P 1'
#
loop_
_entity.id
_entity.type
_entity.pdbx_description
1 polymer ?
#
loop_
_entity_poly.entity_id
_entity_poly.type
_entity_poly.pdbx_seq_one_letter_code
_entity_poly.pdbx_strand_id
1 'polypeptide(L)'
;ALWSVPIPVTRLIGAGLDRRSEGIKDLRWGAVLDEDWVERDPGATERPERHRVRVPRHAEYLVIAGSLADKSDADGPDLVNRLLGDALVTAASAQGRLGNDEPALFPNCTVRLRPRINHIALANHPDVYDEITRWWHATC
;
A
#
# COMPACT_ATOMS: atom_id res chain seq x y z
N ALA A 1 6.04 21.68 -7.39
CA ALA A 1 5.15 22.83 -7.14
C ALA A 1 4.29 23.08 -8.38
N LEU A 2 3.04 22.60 -8.39
CA LEU A 2 2.06 22.88 -9.46
C LEU A 2 1.18 24.11 -9.16
N TRP A 3 1.38 24.74 -7.99
CA TRP A 3 0.54 25.81 -7.43
C TRP A 3 0.92 27.22 -7.89
N SER A 4 2.00 27.37 -8.65
CA SER A 4 2.46 28.68 -9.15
C SER A 4 1.87 29.04 -10.52
N VAL A 5 1.02 28.19 -11.11
CA VAL A 5 0.40 28.47 -12.41
C VAL A 5 -0.98 29.10 -12.19
N PRO A 6 -1.20 30.38 -12.56
CA PRO A 6 -2.42 31.11 -12.25
C PRO A 6 -3.51 30.74 -13.25
N ILE A 7 -4.04 29.51 -13.15
CA ILE A 7 -5.17 29.06 -13.95
C ILE A 7 -6.33 28.77 -13.00
N PRO A 8 -7.52 29.38 -13.17
CA PRO A 8 -8.67 29.16 -12.28
C PRO A 8 -9.03 27.68 -12.08
N VAL A 9 -8.76 26.86 -13.10
CA VAL A 9 -8.97 25.40 -13.10
C VAL A 9 -8.10 24.68 -12.07
N THR A 10 -6.83 25.07 -11.87
CA THR A 10 -5.95 24.42 -10.86
C THR A 10 -6.38 24.73 -9.43
N ARG A 11 -6.94 25.94 -9.17
CA ARG A 11 -7.56 26.27 -7.87
C ARG A 11 -8.80 25.44 -7.59
N LEU A 12 -9.62 25.15 -8.60
CA LEU A 12 -10.83 24.36 -8.44
C LEU A 12 -10.53 22.88 -8.16
N ILE A 13 -9.51 22.33 -8.83
CA ILE A 13 -9.01 20.97 -8.58
C ILE A 13 -8.40 20.89 -7.17
N GLY A 14 -7.60 21.89 -6.77
CA GLY A 14 -7.05 22.01 -5.43
C GLY A 14 -8.11 22.04 -4.32
N ALA A 15 -9.14 22.87 -4.48
CA ALA A 15 -10.27 22.95 -3.54
C ALA A 15 -11.14 21.68 -3.52
N GLY A 16 -11.08 20.86 -4.58
CA GLY A 16 -11.67 19.52 -4.62
C GLY A 16 -10.84 18.48 -3.86
N LEU A 17 -9.51 18.53 -3.97
CA LEU A 17 -8.60 17.70 -3.19
C LEU A 17 -8.64 18.02 -1.69
N ASP A 18 -8.87 19.29 -1.32
CA ASP A 18 -9.01 19.72 0.08
C ASP A 18 -10.35 19.36 0.73
N ARG A 19 -11.31 18.83 -0.04
CA ARG A 19 -12.58 18.28 0.49
C ARG A 19 -12.53 16.77 0.73
N ARG A 20 -11.37 16.15 0.64
CA ARG A 20 -11.19 14.75 1.06
C ARG A 20 -11.25 14.71 2.60
N SER A 21 -11.84 13.64 3.15
CA SER A 21 -11.97 13.47 4.60
C SER A 21 -10.60 13.61 5.28
N GLU A 22 -10.56 14.03 6.55
CA GLU A 22 -9.33 14.14 7.34
C GLU A 22 -8.49 12.86 7.23
N GLY A 23 -9.11 11.68 7.30
CA GLY A 23 -8.43 10.40 7.10
C GLY A 23 -7.74 10.20 5.74
N ILE A 24 -8.20 10.80 4.64
CA ILE A 24 -7.53 10.69 3.33
C ILE A 24 -6.36 11.69 3.22
N LYS A 25 -6.48 12.87 3.85
CA LYS A 25 -5.38 13.86 3.92
C LYS A 25 -4.25 13.37 4.82
N ASP A 26 -4.62 12.62 5.84
CA ASP A 26 -3.73 11.99 6.82
C ASP A 26 -3.00 10.78 6.19
N LEU A 27 -3.76 9.79 5.69
CA LEU A 27 -3.20 8.53 5.18
C LEU A 27 -2.33 8.67 3.93
N ARG A 28 -2.42 9.77 3.17
CA ARG A 28 -1.54 9.98 2.00
C ARG A 28 -0.06 9.99 2.37
N TRP A 29 0.24 10.37 3.61
CA TRP A 29 1.59 10.36 4.14
C TRP A 29 1.90 9.08 4.89
N GLY A 30 0.93 8.20 5.17
CA GLY A 30 1.15 7.00 5.98
C GLY A 30 1.74 7.30 7.37
N ALA A 31 1.52 8.53 7.87
CA ALA A 31 1.69 8.90 9.27
C ALA A 31 0.42 8.43 9.98
N VAL A 32 0.55 7.64 11.03
CA VAL A 32 -0.62 7.01 11.70
C VAL A 32 -0.53 7.10 13.21
N LEU A 33 0.54 7.71 13.73
CA LEU A 33 0.72 7.97 15.16
C LEU A 33 0.36 9.43 15.42
N ASP A 34 -0.29 9.70 16.55
CA ASP A 34 -0.69 11.07 16.93
C ASP A 34 0.52 12.02 16.98
N GLU A 35 1.67 11.49 17.39
CA GLU A 35 2.96 12.21 17.45
C GLU A 35 3.42 12.74 16.08
N ASP A 36 3.06 12.05 14.98
CA ASP A 36 3.39 12.48 13.62
C ASP A 36 2.60 13.76 13.21
N TRP A 37 1.56 14.11 13.97
CA TRP A 37 0.60 15.17 13.69
C TRP A 37 0.61 16.32 14.69
N VAL A 38 1.34 16.19 15.81
CA VAL A 38 1.46 17.25 16.82
C VAL A 38 2.03 18.52 16.18
N GLU A 39 1.34 19.65 16.37
CA GLU A 39 1.71 20.99 15.87
C GLU A 39 1.78 21.13 14.34
N ARG A 40 1.18 20.20 13.57
CA ARG A 40 1.24 20.22 12.11
C ARG A 40 -0.10 20.57 11.46
N ASP A 41 -0.05 21.47 10.47
CA ASP A 41 -1.21 21.81 9.64
C ASP A 41 -1.54 20.64 8.69
N PRO A 42 -2.73 20.03 8.75
CA PRO A 42 -3.16 18.97 7.81
C PRO A 42 -3.16 19.41 6.34
N GLY A 43 -3.24 20.73 6.09
CA GLY A 43 -3.13 21.35 4.76
C GLY A 43 -1.69 21.53 4.28
N ALA A 44 -0.68 21.30 5.13
CA ALA A 44 0.71 21.45 4.76
C ALA A 44 1.11 20.49 3.62
N THR A 45 1.94 20.99 2.70
CA THR A 45 2.47 20.19 1.56
C THR A 45 3.70 19.38 1.96
N GLU A 46 4.32 19.72 3.10
CA GLU A 46 5.52 19.04 3.58
C GLU A 46 5.18 17.71 4.24
N ARG A 47 5.87 16.66 3.80
CA ARG A 47 5.74 15.31 4.34
C ARG A 47 6.14 15.28 5.83
N PRO A 48 5.31 14.75 6.75
CA PRO A 48 5.69 14.59 8.15
C PRO A 48 6.82 13.57 8.30
N GLU A 49 7.64 13.75 9.34
CA GLU A 49 8.52 12.68 9.82
C GLU A 49 7.63 11.57 10.38
N ARG A 50 7.78 10.35 9.87
CA ARG A 50 6.91 9.23 10.21
C ARG A 50 7.59 8.39 11.26
N HIS A 51 6.97 8.24 12.41
CA HIS A 51 7.41 7.28 13.39
C HIS A 51 7.02 5.87 12.96
N ARG A 52 7.95 4.92 13.14
CA ARG A 52 7.75 3.55 12.67
C ARG A 52 6.83 2.78 13.63
N VAL A 53 5.67 2.37 13.13
CA VAL A 53 4.78 1.46 13.87
C VAL A 53 5.38 0.06 13.92
N ARG A 54 5.58 -0.46 15.14
CA ARG A 54 6.03 -1.84 15.33
C ARG A 54 4.83 -2.78 15.26
N VAL A 55 4.90 -3.75 14.35
CA VAL A 55 3.90 -4.83 14.30
C VAL A 55 3.99 -5.72 15.55
N PRO A 56 2.86 -6.23 16.07
CA PRO A 56 2.86 -7.21 17.16
C PRO A 56 3.79 -8.40 16.90
N ARG A 57 4.68 -8.71 17.85
CA ARG A 57 5.69 -9.78 17.68
C ARG A 57 5.15 -11.21 17.84
N HIS A 58 3.99 -11.35 18.47
CA HIS A 58 3.38 -12.64 18.80
C HIS A 58 2.16 -12.96 17.92
N ALA A 59 2.06 -12.29 16.77
CA ALA A 59 1.02 -12.56 15.78
C ALA A 59 1.66 -13.15 14.53
N GLU A 60 0.94 -14.09 13.92
CA GLU A 60 1.27 -14.64 12.62
C GLU A 60 0.63 -13.76 11.54
N TYR A 61 1.37 -13.52 10.46
CA TYR A 61 0.95 -12.60 9.41
C TYR A 61 0.84 -13.32 8.06
N LEU A 62 -0.31 -13.17 7.40
CA LEU A 62 -0.53 -13.54 6.01
C LEU A 62 -0.68 -12.29 5.16
N VAL A 63 0.13 -12.17 4.13
CA VAL A 63 0.05 -11.10 3.13
C VAL A 63 -0.32 -11.71 1.78
N ILE A 64 -1.50 -11.35 1.27
CA ILE A 64 -1.97 -11.78 -0.06
C ILE A 64 -1.93 -10.56 -0.99
N ALA A 65 -1.17 -10.67 -2.08
CA ALA A 65 -1.01 -9.60 -3.07
C ALA A 65 -1.53 -10.04 -4.44
N GLY A 66 -2.32 -9.18 -5.09
CA GLY A 66 -2.70 -9.35 -6.49
C GLY A 66 -1.58 -8.92 -7.44
N SER A 67 -1.56 -9.50 -8.63
CA SER A 67 -0.76 -9.02 -9.75
C SER A 67 -1.54 -9.16 -11.04
N LEU A 68 -1.37 -8.21 -11.95
CA LEU A 68 -1.88 -8.34 -13.32
C LEU A 68 -0.99 -9.23 -14.21
N ALA A 69 0.25 -9.50 -13.80
CA ALA A 69 1.17 -10.34 -14.57
C ALA A 69 0.64 -11.78 -14.63
N ASP A 70 0.82 -12.44 -15.77
CA ASP A 70 0.58 -13.87 -15.90
C ASP A 70 1.81 -14.66 -15.42
N LYS A 71 1.60 -15.84 -14.84
CA LYS A 71 2.68 -16.74 -14.42
C LYS A 71 3.54 -17.21 -15.59
N SER A 72 3.01 -17.18 -16.82
CA SER A 72 3.75 -17.49 -18.06
C SER A 72 4.72 -16.39 -18.47
N ASP A 73 4.57 -15.17 -17.96
CA ASP A 73 5.49 -14.05 -18.19
C ASP A 73 6.65 -14.06 -17.17
N ALA A 74 6.79 -15.14 -16.39
CA ALA A 74 7.85 -15.36 -15.41
C ALA A 74 9.26 -15.45 -16.02
N ASP A 75 9.36 -15.61 -17.35
CA ASP A 75 10.62 -15.54 -18.10
C ASP A 75 11.08 -14.09 -18.40
N GLY A 76 10.27 -13.08 -18.05
CA GLY A 76 10.67 -11.68 -18.05
C GLY A 76 11.62 -11.35 -16.88
N PRO A 77 12.41 -10.26 -16.96
CA PRO A 77 13.35 -9.91 -15.89
C PRO A 77 12.61 -9.77 -14.55
N ASP A 78 13.08 -10.50 -13.53
CA ASP A 78 12.50 -10.62 -12.16
C ASP A 78 12.07 -9.27 -11.55
N LEU A 79 12.71 -8.18 -11.99
CA LEU A 79 12.37 -6.80 -11.64
C LEU A 79 10.98 -6.36 -12.11
N VAL A 80 10.58 -6.69 -13.34
CA VAL A 80 9.27 -6.31 -13.92
C VAL A 80 8.14 -7.05 -13.20
N ASN A 81 8.31 -8.34 -12.93
CA ASN A 81 7.33 -9.12 -12.15
C ASN A 81 7.24 -8.69 -10.68
N ARG A 82 8.33 -8.21 -10.08
CA ARG A 82 8.32 -7.60 -8.73
C ARG A 82 7.67 -6.21 -8.69
N LEU A 83 7.62 -5.51 -9.82
CA LEU A 83 7.06 -4.16 -9.93
C LEU A 83 5.59 -4.18 -10.38
N LEU A 84 5.18 -5.13 -11.23
CA LEU A 84 3.80 -5.31 -11.68
C LEU A 84 2.94 -5.89 -10.55
N GLY A 85 2.21 -5.03 -9.85
CA GLY A 85 1.16 -5.45 -8.92
C GLY A 85 -0.22 -5.40 -9.55
N ASP A 86 -1.20 -4.89 -8.83
CA ASP A 86 -2.64 -5.13 -9.09
C ASP A 86 -3.36 -4.00 -9.86
N ALA A 87 -2.58 -3.19 -10.59
CA ALA A 87 -2.94 -1.92 -11.24
C ALA A 87 -2.94 -0.67 -10.35
N LEU A 88 -3.01 -0.80 -9.03
CA LEU A 88 -2.97 0.35 -8.11
C LEU A 88 -1.78 0.32 -7.16
N VAL A 89 -1.34 -0.87 -6.77
CA VAL A 89 -0.23 -1.07 -5.84
C VAL A 89 0.81 -1.97 -6.51
N THR A 90 2.10 -1.65 -6.36
CA THR A 90 3.18 -2.52 -6.86
C THR A 90 3.28 -3.79 -6.04
N ALA A 91 3.73 -4.90 -6.63
CA ALA A 91 3.84 -6.16 -5.89
C ALA A 91 4.82 -6.07 -4.70
N ALA A 92 5.91 -5.30 -4.83
CA ALA A 92 6.82 -5.02 -3.72
C ALA A 92 6.13 -4.27 -2.56
N SER A 93 5.35 -3.23 -2.88
CA SER A 93 4.61 -2.46 -1.87
C SER A 93 3.52 -3.30 -1.20
N ALA A 94 2.79 -4.11 -1.95
CA ALA A 94 1.76 -5.01 -1.42
C ALA A 94 2.34 -6.06 -0.45
N GLN A 95 3.61 -6.43 -0.63
CA GLN A 95 4.34 -7.32 0.28
C GLN A 95 4.91 -6.62 1.51
N GLY A 96 4.67 -5.31 1.67
CA GLY A 96 5.27 -4.51 2.73
C GLY A 96 6.78 -4.36 2.62
N ARG A 97 7.36 -4.53 1.41
CA ARG A 97 8.76 -4.22 1.14
C ARG A 97 8.87 -2.72 0.88
N LEU A 98 9.68 -2.08 1.71
CA LEU A 98 10.01 -0.67 1.59
C LEU A 98 11.25 -0.54 0.68
N GLY A 99 11.65 0.69 0.35
CA GLY A 99 12.83 0.94 -0.49
C GLY A 99 14.10 0.30 0.07
N ASN A 100 15.19 0.33 -0.70
CA ASN A 100 16.32 -0.61 -0.63
C ASN A 100 17.00 -0.82 0.75
N ASP A 101 16.80 0.05 1.74
CA ASP A 101 17.44 -0.05 3.06
C ASP A 101 16.45 -0.10 4.25
N GLU A 102 15.14 -0.08 4.00
CA GLU A 102 14.15 -0.11 5.07
C GLU A 102 13.70 -1.54 5.39
N PRO A 103 13.63 -1.95 6.68
CA PRO A 103 13.20 -3.30 7.00
C PRO A 103 11.71 -3.46 6.69
N ALA A 104 11.32 -4.62 6.17
CA ALA A 104 9.94 -4.90 5.79
C ALA A 104 8.92 -4.59 6.90
N LEU A 105 7.72 -4.17 6.51
CA LEU A 105 6.63 -3.85 7.45
C LEU A 105 6.21 -5.06 8.28
N PHE A 106 6.14 -6.23 7.64
CA PHE A 106 5.76 -7.50 8.26
C PHE A 106 6.94 -8.49 8.15
N PRO A 107 7.93 -8.41 9.05
CA PRO A 107 9.00 -9.40 9.07
C PRO A 107 8.42 -10.80 9.34
N ASN A 108 8.96 -11.81 8.65
CA ASN A 108 8.57 -13.21 8.76
C ASN A 108 7.12 -13.55 8.37
N CYS A 109 6.41 -12.66 7.66
CA CYS A 109 5.08 -12.98 7.18
C CYS A 109 5.08 -14.06 6.10
N THR A 110 3.98 -14.81 6.03
CA THR A 110 3.67 -15.67 4.88
C THR A 110 3.17 -14.79 3.75
N VAL A 111 3.86 -14.80 2.61
CA VAL A 111 3.48 -14.03 1.42
C VAL A 111 2.87 -14.95 0.35
N ARG A 112 1.77 -14.49 -0.27
CA ARG A 112 1.07 -15.18 -1.36
C ARG A 112 0.75 -14.21 -2.49
N LEU A 113 1.41 -14.40 -3.63
CA LEU A 113 1.10 -13.67 -4.85
C LEU A 113 -0.01 -14.37 -5.63
N ARG A 114 -0.95 -13.60 -6.16
CA ARG A 114 -2.04 -14.08 -7.02
C ARG A 114 -1.98 -13.39 -8.38
N PRO A 115 -1.50 -14.09 -9.42
CA PRO A 115 -1.50 -13.56 -10.78
C PRO A 115 -2.93 -13.38 -11.27
N ARG A 116 -3.12 -12.48 -12.23
CA ARG A 116 -4.40 -12.15 -12.87
C ARG A 116 -5.50 -11.67 -11.90
N ILE A 117 -5.14 -11.22 -10.71
CA ILE A 117 -6.06 -10.58 -9.77
C ILE A 117 -5.68 -9.11 -9.64
N ASN A 118 -6.59 -8.24 -10.06
CA ASN A 118 -6.46 -6.80 -9.90
C ASN A 118 -6.93 -6.33 -8.51
N HIS A 119 -6.68 -5.05 -8.20
CA HIS A 119 -6.93 -4.49 -6.87
C HIS A 119 -8.38 -4.67 -6.39
N ILE A 120 -9.34 -4.43 -7.28
CA ILE A 120 -10.76 -4.47 -6.97
C ILE A 120 -11.24 -5.91 -6.79
N ALA A 121 -10.73 -6.83 -7.62
CA ALA A 121 -11.07 -8.24 -7.54
C ALA A 121 -10.51 -8.90 -6.28
N LEU A 122 -9.33 -8.46 -5.79
CA LEU A 122 -8.64 -9.07 -4.65
C LEU A 122 -9.53 -9.22 -3.41
N ALA A 123 -10.36 -8.21 -3.12
CA ALA A 123 -11.23 -8.20 -1.96
C ALA A 123 -12.39 -9.22 -2.02
N ASN A 124 -12.76 -9.71 -3.20
CA ASN A 124 -13.94 -10.59 -3.38
C ASN A 124 -13.63 -11.87 -4.17
N HIS A 125 -12.35 -12.17 -4.43
CA HIS A 125 -11.98 -13.34 -5.24
C HIS A 125 -12.00 -14.63 -4.41
N PRO A 126 -12.66 -15.71 -4.84
CA PRO A 126 -12.79 -16.95 -4.06
C PRO A 126 -11.44 -17.55 -3.65
N ASP A 127 -10.46 -17.61 -4.57
CA ASP A 127 -9.11 -18.12 -4.29
C ASP A 127 -8.36 -17.39 -3.16
N VAL A 128 -8.74 -16.14 -2.85
CA VAL A 128 -8.18 -15.37 -1.73
C VAL A 128 -8.76 -15.91 -0.42
N TYR A 129 -10.06 -16.13 -0.35
CA TYR A 129 -10.72 -16.72 0.81
C TYR A 129 -10.29 -18.16 1.06
N ASP A 130 -10.08 -18.94 0.00
CA ASP A 130 -9.53 -20.29 0.11
C ASP A 130 -8.10 -20.28 0.68
N GLU A 131 -7.28 -19.28 0.31
CA GLU A 131 -5.95 -19.10 0.89
C GLU A 131 -6.00 -18.73 2.36
N ILE A 132 -6.86 -17.76 2.72
CA ILE A 132 -7.04 -17.34 4.12
C ILE A 132 -7.45 -18.53 4.98
N THR A 133 -8.44 -19.31 4.52
CA THR A 133 -8.96 -20.47 5.24
C THR A 133 -7.88 -21.55 5.39
N ARG A 134 -7.16 -21.86 4.31
CA ARG A 134 -6.10 -22.88 4.35
C ARG A 134 -4.94 -22.48 5.26
N TRP A 135 -4.53 -21.21 5.19
CA TRP A 135 -3.46 -20.70 6.04
C TRP A 135 -3.89 -20.70 7.50
N TRP A 136 -5.11 -20.24 7.81
CA TRP A 136 -5.66 -20.26 9.15
C TRP A 136 -5.60 -21.65 9.78
N HIS A 137 -6.08 -22.68 9.07
CA HIS A 137 -6.05 -24.06 9.54
C HIS A 137 -4.64 -24.67 9.66
N ALA A 138 -3.65 -24.12 8.97
CA ALA A 138 -2.27 -24.60 9.06
C ALA A 138 -1.48 -23.94 10.20
N THR A 139 -1.96 -22.80 10.71
CA THR A 139 -1.23 -21.96 11.66
C THR A 139 -1.90 -21.88 13.03
N CYS A 140 -3.21 -22.14 13.12
CA CYS A 140 -3.98 -22.19 14.36
C CYS A 140 -4.49 -23.62 14.64
#